data_AF-A0A1D6LFB6-F1
#
_entry.id   AF-A0A1D6LFB6-F1
#
_cell.length_a   1.000
_cell.length_b   1.000
_cell.length_c   1.000
_cell.angle_alpha   90.00
_cell.angle_beta   90.00
_cell.angle_gamma   90.00
#
_symmetry.space_group_name_H-M   'P 1'
#
loop_
_entity.id
_entity.type
_entity.pdbx_description
1 polymer ?
#
loop_
_entity_poly.entity_id
_entity_poly.type
_entity_poly.pdbx_seq_one_letter_code
_entity_poly.pdbx_strand_id
1 'polypeptide(L)'
;MSKIYIIGGLVDRNRWKGITLKKSAEQGIQSAKLPIGNYLKMSSSQVLTVNQVFEIMLKFVETRDWKTAFFHVIPQRKRGEAETGD
;
A
#
# COMPACT_ATOMS: atom_id res chain seq x y z
N MET A 1 -9.76 7.90 -19.98
CA MET A 1 -9.98 8.73 -18.77
C MET A 1 -8.84 8.48 -17.79
N SER A 2 -8.15 9.54 -17.37
CA SER A 2 -7.22 9.49 -16.24
C SER A 2 -8.00 9.31 -14.92
N LYS A 3 -7.44 8.55 -13.98
CA LYS A 3 -7.98 8.43 -12.62
C LYS A 3 -7.23 9.40 -11.69
N ILE A 4 -7.92 9.92 -10.69
CA ILE A 4 -7.30 10.67 -9.58
C ILE A 4 -7.22 9.73 -8.38
N TYR A 5 -6.03 9.58 -7.82
CA TYR A 5 -5.79 8.76 -6.63
C TYR A 5 -5.62 9.66 -5.41
N ILE A 6 -6.24 9.28 -4.29
CA ILE A 6 -6.20 10.02 -3.03
C ILE A 6 -5.45 9.16 -2.01
N ILE A 7 -4.44 9.72 -1.36
CA ILE A 7 -3.72 9.10 -0.24
C ILE A 7 -4.12 9.85 1.03
N GLY A 8 -4.56 9.13 2.06
CA GLY A 8 -4.88 9.74 3.34
C GLY A 8 -3.63 10.29 4.02
N GLY A 9 -3.52 11.62 4.10
CA GLY A 9 -2.42 12.33 4.79
C GLY A 9 -2.53 12.25 6.32
N LEU A 10 -2.46 11.03 6.88
CA LEU A 10 -2.66 10.77 8.31
C LEU A 10 -1.47 9.98 8.89
N VAL A 11 -0.96 10.43 10.04
CA VAL A 11 0.06 9.73 10.83
C VAL A 11 -0.53 9.34 12.18
N ASP A 12 -1.17 8.19 12.24
CA ASP A 12 -1.88 7.72 13.44
C ASP A 12 -1.37 6.36 13.95
N ARG A 13 -0.39 5.76 13.27
CA ARG A 13 0.08 4.38 13.52
C ARG A 13 -1.06 3.35 13.47
N ASN A 14 -2.06 3.57 12.61
CA ASN A 14 -3.25 2.73 12.47
C ASN A 14 -4.11 2.64 13.75
N ARG A 15 -4.15 3.73 14.55
CA ARG A 15 -5.02 3.85 15.73
C ARG A 15 -6.49 3.93 15.32
N TRP A 16 -6.80 4.63 14.23
CA TRP A 16 -8.16 4.85 13.73
C TRP A 16 -8.47 3.93 12.55
N LYS A 17 -8.74 2.65 12.85
CA LYS A 17 -9.02 1.63 11.83
C LYS A 17 -10.17 2.07 10.92
N GLY A 18 -9.90 2.09 9.61
CA GLY A 18 -10.92 2.35 8.59
C GLY A 18 -11.40 3.80 8.46
N ILE A 19 -10.76 4.78 9.12
CA ILE A 19 -11.20 6.18 9.09
C ILE A 19 -11.26 6.77 7.66
N THR A 20 -10.27 6.47 6.83
CA THR A 20 -10.22 6.93 5.42
C THR A 20 -11.23 6.20 4.54
N LEU A 21 -11.45 4.90 4.80
CA LEU A 21 -12.46 4.11 4.10
C LEU A 21 -13.86 4.66 4.39
N LYS A 22 -14.18 4.89 5.68
CA LYS A 22 -15.45 5.50 6.11
C LYS A 22 -15.65 6.87 5.45
N LYS A 23 -14.64 7.75 5.51
CA LYS A 23 -14.72 9.08 4.87
C LYS A 23 -14.95 8.99 3.36
N SER A 24 -14.29 8.07 2.66
CA SER A 24 -14.51 7.87 1.22
C SER A 24 -15.92 7.40 0.90
N ALA A 25 -16.47 6.49 1.71
CA ALA A 25 -17.84 6.00 1.55
C ALA A 25 -18.89 7.10 1.80
N GLU A 26 -18.71 7.90 2.85
CA GLU A 26 -19.58 9.06 3.15
C GLU A 26 -19.58 10.10 2.02
N GLN A 27 -18.49 10.21 1.27
CA GLN A 27 -18.35 11.13 0.14
C GLN A 27 -18.68 10.49 -1.21
N GLY A 28 -19.09 9.21 -1.24
CA GLY A 28 -19.35 8.49 -2.49
C GLY A 28 -18.12 8.28 -3.38
N ILE A 29 -16.92 8.33 -2.81
CA ILE A 29 -15.64 8.18 -3.53
C ILE A 29 -15.25 6.70 -3.55
N GLN A 30 -14.92 6.19 -4.74
CA GLN A 30 -14.43 4.81 -4.89
C GLN A 30 -13.13 4.61 -4.10
N SER A 31 -13.07 3.54 -3.31
CA SER A 31 -11.87 3.14 -2.56
C SER A 31 -11.25 1.86 -3.13
N ALA A 32 -9.95 1.70 -2.92
CA ALA A 32 -9.18 0.51 -3.30
C ALA A 32 -8.01 0.33 -2.31
N LYS A 33 -7.44 -0.88 -2.29
CA LYS A 33 -6.21 -1.19 -1.54
C LYS A 33 -5.11 -1.65 -2.49
N LEU A 34 -3.86 -1.38 -2.13
CA LEU A 34 -2.70 -1.93 -2.85
C LEU A 34 -2.69 -3.46 -2.72
N PRO A 35 -2.33 -4.21 -3.77
CA PRO A 35 -2.35 -5.68 -3.76
C PRO A 35 -1.15 -6.29 -3.01
N ILE A 36 -0.68 -5.68 -1.92
CA ILE A 36 0.57 -6.07 -1.21
C ILE A 36 0.55 -7.55 -0.80
N GLY A 37 -0.57 -8.01 -0.23
CA GLY A 37 -0.72 -9.39 0.24
C GLY A 37 -0.58 -10.47 -0.83
N ASN A 38 -0.70 -10.10 -2.12
CA ASN A 38 -0.52 -11.03 -3.22
C ASN A 38 0.98 -11.28 -3.53
N TYR A 39 1.87 -10.42 -3.04
CA TYR A 39 3.31 -10.46 -3.38
C TYR A 39 4.22 -10.54 -2.16
N LEU A 40 3.74 -10.09 -1.00
CA LEU A 40 4.51 -10.01 0.24
C LEU A 40 3.67 -10.45 1.43
N LYS A 41 4.14 -11.49 2.12
CA LYS A 41 3.77 -11.75 3.50
C LYS A 41 4.46 -10.70 4.35
N MET A 42 3.71 -9.84 5.05
CA MET A 42 4.31 -8.81 5.89
C MET A 42 4.52 -9.37 7.31
N SER A 43 5.68 -9.11 7.90
CA SER A 43 5.94 -9.46 9.32
C SER A 43 5.20 -8.55 10.31
N SER A 44 4.55 -7.50 9.80
CA SER A 44 3.84 -6.48 10.57
C SER A 44 2.66 -5.93 9.76
N SER A 45 2.05 -4.84 10.22
CA SER A 45 0.90 -4.21 9.55
C SER A 45 1.16 -3.93 8.07
N GLN A 46 0.14 -4.18 7.23
CA GLN A 46 0.09 -3.76 5.83
C GLN A 46 -0.24 -2.27 5.64
N VAL A 47 -0.44 -1.52 6.73
CA VAL A 47 -0.63 -0.06 6.68
C VAL A 47 0.74 0.60 6.52
N LEU A 48 0.92 1.27 5.38
CA LEU A 48 2.16 1.96 4.99
C LEU A 48 2.06 3.45 5.32
N THR A 49 3.21 4.13 5.39
CA THR A 49 3.24 5.59 5.52
C THR A 49 2.86 6.27 4.20
N VAL A 50 2.47 7.54 4.26
CA VAL A 50 2.06 8.33 3.09
C VAL A 50 3.12 8.32 1.99
N ASN A 51 4.39 8.58 2.35
CA ASN A 51 5.49 8.59 1.39
C ASN A 51 5.73 7.19 0.77
N GLN A 52 5.61 6.12 1.56
CA GLN A 52 5.78 4.76 1.04
C GLN A 52 4.71 4.41 -0.01
N VAL A 53 3.45 4.79 0.22
CA VAL A 53 2.37 4.58 -0.77
C VAL A 53 2.67 5.37 -2.05
N PHE A 54 3.07 6.64 -1.91
CA PHE A 54 3.41 7.49 -3.05
C PHE A 54 4.59 6.94 -3.86
N GLU A 55 5.68 6.56 -3.20
CA GLU A 55 6.87 5.97 -3.83
C GLU A 55 6.54 4.65 -4.54
N ILE A 56 5.69 3.80 -3.96
CA ILE A 56 5.22 2.56 -4.60
C ILE A 56 4.45 2.87 -5.88
N MET A 57 3.54 3.85 -5.83
CA MET A 57 2.75 4.23 -7.01
C MET A 57 3.64 4.81 -8.10
N LEU A 58 4.64 5.64 -7.74
CA LEU A 58 5.62 6.17 -8.66
C LEU A 58 6.42 5.03 -9.32
N LYS A 59 6.94 4.10 -8.52
CA LYS A 59 7.65 2.92 -9.06
C LYS A 59 6.78 2.04 -9.93
N PHE A 60 5.51 1.86 -9.59
CA PHE A 60 4.60 1.11 -10.45
C PHE A 60 4.36 1.81 -11.79
N VAL A 61 4.29 3.15 -11.83
CA VAL A 61 4.18 3.87 -13.11
C VAL A 61 5.41 3.65 -13.99
N GLU A 62 6.61 3.62 -13.39
CA GLU A 62 7.89 3.35 -14.06
C GLU A 62 8.01 1.90 -14.54
N THR A 63 7.71 0.91 -13.70
CA THR A 63 8.01 -0.50 -13.96
C THR A 63 6.83 -1.31 -14.47
N ARG A 64 5.60 -0.85 -14.20
CA ARG A 64 4.34 -1.59 -14.42
C ARG A 64 4.28 -2.95 -13.71
N ASP A 65 5.11 -3.15 -12.69
CA ASP A 65 5.17 -4.37 -11.91
C ASP A 65 5.06 -4.10 -10.40
N TRP A 66 4.02 -4.67 -9.79
CA TRP A 66 3.75 -4.49 -8.36
C TRP A 66 4.82 -5.15 -7.49
N LYS A 67 5.33 -6.32 -7.87
CA LYS A 67 6.36 -7.03 -7.10
C LYS A 67 7.60 -6.16 -6.96
N THR A 68 8.11 -5.65 -8.08
CA THR A 68 9.27 -4.75 -8.13
C THR A 68 9.02 -3.47 -7.34
N ALA A 69 7.86 -2.82 -7.50
CA ALA A 69 7.53 -1.60 -6.76
C ALA A 69 7.52 -1.83 -5.23
N PHE A 70 6.90 -2.93 -4.78
CA PHE A 70 6.88 -3.28 -3.36
C PHE A 70 8.26 -3.63 -2.82
N PHE A 71 9.05 -4.43 -3.55
CA PHE A 71 10.40 -4.82 -3.14
C PHE A 71 11.41 -3.66 -3.23
N HIS A 72 11.11 -2.60 -3.98
CA HIS A 72 11.93 -1.39 -3.98
C HIS A 72 11.70 -0.55 -2.70
N VAL A 73 10.45 -0.40 -2.27
CA VAL A 73 10.08 0.57 -1.21
C VAL A 73 9.93 -0.07 0.17
N ILE A 74 9.41 -1.30 0.26
CA ILE A 74 9.17 -1.96 1.55
C ILE A 74 10.49 -2.63 2.01
N PRO A 75 11.07 -2.24 3.16
CA PRO A 75 12.37 -2.75 3.59
C PRO A 75 12.31 -4.25 3.94
N GLN A 76 13.43 -4.96 3.76
CA GLN A 76 13.52 -6.41 3.93
C GLN A 76 13.03 -6.88 5.30
N ARG A 77 13.36 -6.18 6.40
CA ARG A 77 12.87 -6.51 7.76
C ARG A 77 11.34 -6.54 7.93
N LYS A 78 10.60 -5.91 7.02
CA LYS A 78 9.12 -5.90 7.01
C LYS A 78 8.53 -6.98 6.10
N ARG A 79 9.35 -7.58 5.24
CA ARG A 79 9.02 -8.75 4.46
C ARG A 79 9.14 -9.93 5.43
N GLY A 80 8.06 -10.65 5.65
CA GLY A 80 8.12 -11.94 6.33
C GLY A 80 9.01 -12.89 5.54
N GLU A 81 9.47 -13.96 6.19
CA GLU A 81 10.18 -15.04 5.51
C GLU A 81 9.32 -15.50 4.33
N ALA A 82 9.85 -15.32 3.11
CA ALA A 82 9.32 -16.01 1.97
C ALA A 82 9.61 -17.48 2.23
N GLU A 83 8.57 -18.33 2.26
CA GLU A 83 8.83 -19.76 2.11
C GLU A 83 9.57 -19.92 0.79
N THR A 84 10.77 -20.49 0.87
CA THR A 84 11.51 -21.00 -0.27
C THR A 84 10.65 -22.10 -0.87
N GLY A 85 9.80 -21.74 -1.84
CA GLY A 85 9.06 -22.72 -2.62
C GLY A 85 9.98 -23.28 -3.69
N ASP A 86 10.24 -24.58 -3.59
CA ASP A 86 10.89 -25.43 -4.61
C ASP A 86 10.19 -25.32 -5.98
#